data_AF-A0A8D5JSJ7-F1
#
_entry.id   AF-A0A8D5JSJ7-F1
#
_cell.length_a   1.000
_cell.length_b   1.000
_cell.length_c   1.000
_cell.angle_alpha   90.00
_cell.angle_beta   90.00
_cell.angle_gamma   90.00
#
_symmetry.space_group_name_H-M   'P 1'
#
loop_
_entity.id
_entity.type
_entity.pdbx_description
1 polymer ?
#
loop_
_entity_poly.entity_id
_entity_poly.type
_entity_poly.pdbx_seq_one_letter_code
_entity_poly.pdbx_strand_id
1 'polypeptide(L)'
;MGCRVEVIGFKHVSNELKEAADSFLSGYLVPGLLPITTANGENRQRGIPINYNPERGFGFMRYYTLTGKGLEAKTVFFHCSKAVDINDSLFLDSSNIFEFTIIANPDNNSRTEAWDIQLLDE
;
A
#
# COMPACT_ATOMS: atom_id res chain seq x y z
N MET A 1 3.23 -18.43 30.49
CA MET A 1 4.02 -17.47 29.69
C MET A 1 3.26 -17.21 28.41
N GLY A 2 3.00 -15.95 28.07
CA GLY A 2 2.48 -15.58 26.75
C GLY A 2 3.64 -15.34 25.77
N CYS A 3 3.42 -15.62 24.49
CA CYS A 3 4.34 -15.29 23.40
C CYS A 3 3.66 -14.25 22.50
N ARG A 4 4.40 -13.25 22.02
CA ARG A 4 3.89 -12.31 21.02
C ARG A 4 3.73 -13.04 19.70
N VAL A 5 2.55 -12.96 19.10
CA VAL A 5 2.22 -13.59 17.83
C VAL A 5 1.96 -12.52 16.78
N GLU A 6 2.74 -12.56 15.70
CA GLU A 6 2.53 -11.72 14.52
C GLU A 6 2.10 -12.60 13.35
N VAL A 7 1.03 -12.19 12.68
CA VAL A 7 0.47 -12.92 11.54
C VAL A 7 0.70 -12.13 10.27
N ILE A 8 1.27 -12.81 9.27
CA ILE A 8 1.29 -12.34 7.88
C ILE A 8 0.35 -13.24 7.10
N GLY A 9 -0.61 -12.65 6.40
CA GLY A 9 -1.58 -13.42 5.61
C GLY A 9 -2.13 -12.60 4.44
N PHE A 10 -2.74 -13.30 3.48
CA PHE A 10 -3.35 -12.71 2.30
C PHE A 10 -4.86 -12.50 2.52
N LYS A 11 -5.66 -12.55 1.46
CA LYS A 11 -7.11 -12.43 1.56
C LYS A 11 -7.72 -13.65 2.26
N HIS A 12 -8.94 -13.46 2.77
CA HIS A 12 -9.74 -14.50 3.43
C HIS A 12 -9.18 -15.05 4.75
N VAL A 13 -8.28 -14.31 5.40
CA VAL A 13 -7.91 -14.57 6.81
C VAL A 13 -9.08 -14.20 7.71
N SER A 14 -9.49 -15.12 8.60
CA SER A 14 -10.61 -14.89 9.52
C SER A 14 -10.37 -13.71 10.44
N ASN A 15 -11.44 -12.95 10.74
CA ASN A 15 -11.33 -11.83 11.67
C ASN A 15 -10.95 -12.31 13.07
N GLU A 16 -11.46 -13.47 13.50
CA GLU A 16 -11.08 -14.09 14.78
C GLU A 16 -9.56 -14.30 14.90
N LEU A 17 -8.88 -14.73 13.83
CA LEU A 17 -7.43 -14.90 13.84
C LEU A 17 -6.69 -13.55 13.86
N LYS A 18 -7.18 -12.55 13.11
CA LYS A 18 -6.60 -11.21 13.10
C LYS A 18 -6.70 -10.55 14.48
N GLU A 19 -7.83 -10.73 15.15
CA GLU A 19 -8.12 -10.16 16.48
C GLU A 19 -7.39 -10.91 17.62
N ALA A 20 -7.14 -12.21 17.44
CA ALA A 20 -6.41 -13.02 18.42
C ALA A 20 -4.88 -12.81 18.39
N ALA A 21 -4.34 -12.31 17.26
CA ALA A 21 -2.92 -12.00 17.13
C ALA A 21 -2.58 -10.62 17.72
N ASP A 22 -1.35 -10.43 18.18
CA ASP A 22 -0.87 -9.12 18.63
C ASP A 22 -0.73 -8.13 17.46
N SER A 23 -0.47 -8.64 16.26
CA SER A 23 -0.34 -7.85 15.04
C SER A 23 -0.69 -8.67 13.80
N PHE A 24 -1.37 -8.04 12.85
CA PHE A 24 -1.63 -8.59 11.51
C PHE A 24 -1.07 -7.66 10.44
N LEU A 25 -0.28 -8.21 9.52
CA LEU A 25 0.21 -7.51 8.33
C LEU A 25 -0.29 -8.24 7.08
N SER A 26 -0.88 -7.49 6.15
CA SER A 26 -1.23 -8.03 4.85
C SER A 26 0.04 -8.44 4.08
N GLY A 27 0.12 -9.72 3.69
CA GLY A 27 1.25 -10.28 2.94
C GLY A 27 1.46 -9.62 1.58
N TYR A 28 0.40 -9.05 0.98
CA TYR A 28 0.51 -8.27 -0.25
C TYR A 28 1.38 -7.02 -0.10
N LEU A 29 1.56 -6.52 1.12
CA LEU A 29 2.39 -5.34 1.41
C LEU A 29 3.87 -5.69 1.63
N VAL A 30 4.20 -6.98 1.74
CA VAL A 30 5.57 -7.44 1.96
C VAL A 30 6.30 -7.52 0.62
N PRO A 31 7.33 -6.69 0.37
CA PRO A 31 8.04 -6.68 -0.90
C PRO A 31 8.68 -8.04 -1.19
N GLY A 32 8.45 -8.56 -2.40
CA GLY A 32 9.01 -9.81 -2.87
C GLY A 32 8.30 -11.09 -2.40
N LEU A 33 7.23 -10.98 -1.61
CA LEU A 33 6.46 -12.16 -1.18
C LEU A 33 5.53 -12.69 -2.28
N LEU A 34 4.96 -11.78 -3.07
CA LEU A 34 4.22 -12.08 -4.29
C LEU A 34 4.81 -11.26 -5.45
N PRO A 35 4.81 -11.80 -6.68
CA PRO A 35 5.24 -11.05 -7.85
C PRO A 35 4.31 -9.85 -8.07
N ILE A 36 4.92 -8.72 -8.45
CA ILE A 36 4.21 -7.57 -8.99
C ILE A 36 4.51 -7.57 -10.49
N THR A 37 3.47 -7.67 -11.33
CA THR A 37 3.64 -7.63 -12.78
C THR A 37 4.02 -6.21 -13.18
N THR A 38 5.29 -5.99 -13.53
CA THR A 38 5.79 -4.69 -13.99
C THR A 38 6.23 -4.76 -15.44
N ALA A 39 6.01 -3.68 -16.19
CA ALA A 39 6.79 -3.44 -17.40
C ALA A 39 8.22 -3.02 -16.97
N ASN A 40 9.22 -3.49 -17.72
CA ASN A 40 10.64 -3.41 -17.35
C ASN A 40 11.06 -2.05 -16.75
N GLY A 41 11.50 -2.06 -15.48
CA GLY A 41 12.15 -0.93 -14.82
C GLY A 41 11.24 0.02 -14.03
N GLU A 42 9.94 -0.24 -13.98
CA GLU A 42 9.00 0.58 -13.18
C GLU A 42 9.14 0.31 -11.67
N ASN A 43 9.22 1.38 -10.88
CA ASN A 43 9.18 1.30 -9.42
C ASN A 43 7.74 1.12 -8.92
N ARG A 44 7.18 -0.05 -9.21
CA ARG A 44 5.82 -0.43 -8.80
C ARG A 44 5.82 -0.99 -7.39
N GLN A 45 4.88 -0.54 -6.58
CA GLN A 45 4.75 -0.85 -5.17
C GLN A 45 3.30 -1.24 -4.84
N ARG A 46 3.13 -1.97 -3.73
CA ARG A 46 1.83 -2.22 -3.11
C ARG A 46 1.69 -1.41 -1.83
N GLY A 47 0.54 -0.82 -1.62
CA GLY A 47 0.28 0.01 -0.46
C GLY A 47 -1.18 0.11 -0.08
N ILE A 48 -1.43 0.77 1.05
CA ILE A 48 -2.76 1.09 1.57
C ILE A 48 -2.92 2.60 1.70
N PRO A 49 -4.12 3.15 1.52
CA PRO A 49 -4.36 4.56 1.72
C PRO A 49 -4.25 4.89 3.21
N ILE A 50 -3.58 6.00 3.50
CA ILE A 50 -3.53 6.63 4.82
C ILE A 50 -3.91 8.11 4.65
N ASN A 51 -4.89 8.54 5.44
CA ASN A 51 -5.32 9.95 5.49
C ASN A 51 -5.82 10.52 4.14
N TYR A 52 -6.68 9.80 3.42
CA TYR A 52 -7.35 10.34 2.22
C TYR A 52 -8.36 11.43 2.61
N ASN A 53 -8.32 12.56 1.89
CA ASN A 53 -9.28 13.65 2.02
C ASN A 53 -10.18 13.71 0.77
N PRO A 54 -11.45 13.27 0.85
CA PRO A 54 -12.37 13.30 -0.28
C PRO A 54 -12.69 14.70 -0.78
N GLU A 55 -12.75 15.70 0.11
CA GLU A 55 -13.05 17.09 -0.29
C GLU A 55 -11.95 17.69 -1.17
N ARG A 56 -10.70 17.26 -0.96
CA ARG A 56 -9.52 17.75 -1.70
C ARG A 56 -9.01 16.78 -2.76
N GLY A 57 -9.49 15.55 -2.79
CA GLY A 57 -9.11 14.53 -3.77
C GLY A 57 -7.67 14.03 -3.64
N PHE A 58 -7.04 14.13 -2.47
CA PHE A 58 -5.66 13.64 -2.27
C PHE A 58 -5.46 12.94 -0.94
N GLY A 59 -4.39 12.15 -0.86
CA GLY A 59 -3.98 11.47 0.36
C GLY A 59 -2.54 11.00 0.28
N PHE A 60 -2.21 10.03 1.11
CA PHE A 60 -0.92 9.36 1.10
C PHE A 60 -1.12 7.85 1.01
N MET A 61 -0.29 7.15 0.25
CA MET A 61 -0.20 5.70 0.29
C MET A 61 0.92 5.30 1.24
N ARG A 62 0.64 4.38 2.16
CA ARG A 62 1.66 3.68 2.93
C ARG A 62 2.07 2.43 2.17
N TYR A 63 3.36 2.29 1.91
CA TYR A 63 3.97 1.09 1.35
C TYR A 63 5.17 0.69 2.21
N TYR A 64 5.74 -0.47 1.93
CA TYR A 64 6.90 -0.96 2.66
C TYR A 64 8.07 -1.22 1.74
N THR A 65 9.28 -1.00 2.26
CA THR A 65 10.52 -1.41 1.60
C THR A 65 11.30 -2.35 2.50
N LEU A 66 11.85 -3.41 1.94
CA LEU A 66 12.70 -4.33 2.68
C LEU A 66 14.13 -3.77 2.72
N THR A 67 14.67 -3.58 3.93
CA THR A 67 16.04 -3.12 4.16
C THR A 67 16.82 -4.18 4.96
N GLY A 68 18.14 -4.03 5.10
CA GLY A 68 18.94 -4.91 5.96
C GLY A 68 18.53 -4.90 7.44
N LYS A 69 17.71 -3.94 7.87
CA LYS A 69 17.15 -3.85 9.23
C LYS A 69 15.73 -4.42 9.35
N GLY A 70 15.18 -4.93 8.25
CA GLY A 70 13.80 -5.41 8.16
C GLY A 70 12.89 -4.49 7.35
N LEU A 71 11.60 -4.64 7.58
CA LEU A 71 10.54 -3.96 6.82
C LEU A 71 10.37 -2.51 7.29
N GLU A 72 10.56 -1.55 6.39
CA GLU A 72 10.44 -0.11 6.68
C GLU A 72 9.17 0.45 6.03
N ALA A 73 8.31 1.10 6.82
CA ALA A 73 7.13 1.79 6.31
C ALA A 73 7.51 3.15 5.69
N LYS A 74 7.05 3.39 4.46
CA LYS A 74 7.22 4.64 3.73
C LYS A 74 5.88 5.19 3.31
N THR A 75 5.87 6.47 2.98
CA THR A 75 4.66 7.16 2.51
C THR A 75 4.95 7.87 1.20
N VAL A 76 3.97 7.91 0.32
CA VAL A 76 4.03 8.64 -0.95
C VAL A 76 2.72 9.39 -1.17
N PHE A 77 2.81 10.62 -1.65
CA PHE A 77 1.63 11.43 -1.96
C PHE A 77 0.89 10.87 -3.18
N PHE A 78 -0.43 10.97 -3.19
CA PHE A 78 -1.22 10.67 -4.38
C PHE A 78 -2.43 11.61 -4.50
N HIS A 79 -2.86 11.84 -5.74
CA HIS A 79 -4.12 12.48 -6.05
C HIS A 79 -5.06 11.46 -6.70
N CYS A 80 -6.37 11.51 -6.41
CA CYS A 80 -7.36 10.54 -6.91
C CYS A 80 -7.44 10.53 -8.45
N SER A 81 -7.11 11.64 -9.12
CA SER A 81 -7.01 11.70 -10.59
C SER A 81 -5.96 10.76 -11.20
N LYS A 82 -5.06 10.20 -10.40
CA LYS A 82 -4.08 9.18 -10.82
C LYS A 82 -4.62 7.75 -10.75
N ALA A 83 -5.88 7.59 -10.35
CA ALA A 83 -6.61 6.34 -10.22
C ALA A 83 -7.86 6.34 -11.11
N VAL A 84 -7.66 6.31 -12.44
CA VAL A 84 -8.70 6.63 -13.43
C VAL A 84 -9.92 5.70 -13.36
N ASP A 85 -9.71 4.43 -13.00
CA ASP A 85 -10.76 3.40 -13.01
C ASP A 85 -11.24 3.01 -11.59
N ILE A 86 -11.00 3.84 -10.58
CA ILE A 86 -11.27 3.53 -9.17
C ILE A 86 -12.24 4.56 -8.58
N ASN A 87 -13.27 4.07 -7.88
CA ASN A 87 -14.11 4.93 -7.06
C ASN A 87 -13.30 5.47 -5.87
N ASP A 88 -13.23 6.78 -5.72
CA ASP A 88 -12.40 7.44 -4.73
C ASP A 88 -12.81 7.11 -3.28
N SER A 89 -14.04 6.66 -3.05
CA SER A 89 -14.49 6.14 -1.76
C SER A 89 -13.67 4.94 -1.29
N LEU A 90 -13.04 4.19 -2.20
CA LEU A 90 -12.19 3.04 -1.86
C LEU A 90 -10.92 3.46 -1.12
N PHE A 91 -10.49 4.72 -1.24
CA PHE A 91 -9.35 5.25 -0.48
C PHE A 91 -9.68 5.56 0.99
N LEU A 92 -10.96 5.51 1.39
CA LEU A 92 -11.37 5.66 2.78
C LEU A 92 -11.15 4.39 3.61
N ASP A 93 -11.02 3.24 2.95
CA ASP A 93 -10.82 1.96 3.61
C ASP A 93 -9.35 1.53 3.51
N SER A 94 -8.67 1.51 4.65
CA SER A 94 -7.27 1.09 4.74
C SER A 94 -7.06 -0.43 4.61
N SER A 95 -8.13 -1.21 4.46
CA SER A 95 -8.06 -2.63 4.12
C SER A 95 -7.86 -2.87 2.62
N ASN A 96 -8.19 -1.89 1.78
CA ASN A 96 -7.97 -1.94 0.34
C ASN A 96 -6.49 -1.77 0.01
N ILE A 97 -6.00 -2.64 -0.87
CA ILE A 97 -4.61 -2.66 -1.31
C ILE A 97 -4.55 -2.18 -2.73
N PHE A 98 -3.64 -1.24 -2.97
CA PHE A 98 -3.44 -0.63 -4.28
C PHE A 98 -2.04 -0.93 -4.78
N GLU A 99 -1.94 -1.18 -6.09
CA GLU A 99 -0.68 -1.12 -6.82
C GLU A 99 -0.51 0.25 -7.44
N PHE A 100 0.71 0.77 -7.43
CA PHE A 100 1.03 2.06 -8.04
C PHE A 100 2.52 2.17 -8.36
N THR A 101 2.85 3.04 -9.31
CA THR A 101 4.22 3.38 -9.68
C THR A 101 4.65 4.67 -8.98
N ILE A 102 5.80 4.64 -8.30
CA ILE A 102 6.38 5.82 -7.66
C ILE A 102 7.22 6.58 -8.70
N ILE A 103 6.81 7.80 -9.01
CA ILE A 103 7.50 8.69 -9.95
C ILE A 103 8.08 9.88 -9.20
N ALA A 104 9.32 10.26 -9.52
CA ALA A 104 9.93 11.49 -9.03
C ALA A 104 9.47 12.67 -9.90
N ASN A 105 8.91 13.71 -9.29
CA ASN A 105 8.51 14.90 -10.03
C ASN A 105 9.73 15.85 -10.17
N PRO A 106 10.24 16.09 -11.39
CA PRO A 106 11.44 16.91 -11.61
C PRO A 106 11.22 18.39 -11.27
N ASP A 107 9.99 18.90 -11.37
CA ASP A 107 9.70 20.32 -11.17
C ASP A 107 9.51 20.72 -9.71
N ASN A 108 9.36 19.74 -8.80
CA ASN A 108 8.95 20.00 -7.42
C ASN A 108 9.86 19.34 -6.37
N ASN A 109 11.14 19.77 -6.39
CA ASN A 109 12.09 19.60 -5.29
C ASN A 109 12.20 18.15 -4.76
N SER A 110 12.28 17.17 -5.68
CA SER A 110 12.44 15.74 -5.39
C SER A 110 11.28 15.07 -4.67
N ARG A 111 10.07 15.65 -4.68
CA ARG A 111 8.88 14.97 -4.15
C ARG A 111 8.45 13.84 -5.07
N THR A 112 8.17 12.69 -4.48
CA THR A 112 7.63 11.52 -5.18
C THR A 112 6.10 11.52 -5.12
N GLU A 113 5.48 11.01 -6.18
CA GLU A 113 4.04 10.87 -6.32
C GLU A 113 3.69 9.46 -6.84
N ALA A 114 2.59 8.90 -6.36
CA ALA A 114 2.05 7.63 -6.85
C ALA A 114 1.16 7.85 -8.08
N TRP A 115 1.48 7.14 -9.16
CA TRP A 115 0.81 7.18 -10.46
C TRP A 115 0.38 5.76 -10.86
N ASP A 116 -0.51 5.65 -11.87
CA ASP A 116 -1.06 4.37 -12.35
C ASP A 116 -1.64 3.54 -11.20
N ILE A 117 -2.52 4.15 -10.40
CA ILE A 117 -3.04 3.53 -9.19
C ILE A 117 -4.16 2.57 -9.56
N GLN A 118 -3.99 1.30 -9.18
CA GLN A 118 -4.88 0.18 -9.49
C GLN A 118 -5.28 -0.55 -8.20
N LEU A 119 -6.55 -0.92 -8.04
CA LEU A 119 -7.00 -1.74 -6.93
C LEU A 119 -6.53 -3.19 -7.16
N LEU A 120 -5.98 -3.83 -6.13
CA LEU A 120 -5.64 -5.24 -6.19
C LEU A 120 -6.88 -6.09 -5.88
N ASP A 121 -7.61 -6.46 -6.93
CA ASP A 121 -8.73 -7.41 -6.87
C ASP A 121 -8.22 -8.86 -6.95
N GLU A 122 -7.54 -9.32 -5.91
CA GLU A 122 -7.25 -10.76 -5.68
C GLU A 122 -7.93 -11.21 -4.41
#